data_AF-M2R6Q9-F1
#
_entry.id   AF-M2R6Q9-F1
#
_cell.length_a   1.000
_cell.length_b   1.000
_cell.length_c   1.000
_cell.angle_alpha   90.00
_cell.angle_beta   90.00
_cell.angle_gamma   90.00
#
_symmetry.space_group_name_H-M   'P 1'
#
loop_
_entity.id
_entity.type
_entity.pdbx_description
1 polymer ?
#
loop_
_entity_poly.entity_id
_entity_poly.type
_entity_poly.pdbx_seq_one_letter_code
_entity_poly.pdbx_strand_id
1 'polypeptide(L)'
;MPKSKPKDFAKKKSVIGQKNAPKSQTPIVKSKVLKMRDQAIADVSNEIIEALRGIQLPSEKSRVNCLKLFQRQIKLYNNLHPTIITKIISSSFPLITDLSPLVRDAAMKFVLTYIDVFGTKGTKLSRKYSDLLFTQLELGLSHSWSSIRVEILQFIEKVLTKGITVLYNKEESLMNCLLKYSENALKSVTDFTMKDVALECYNRLKAAYEKRKLEEFESSKIKTVEMKFEEKQWCGVVFDDITFNRTFVNEWVF
;
A
#
# COMPACT_ATOMS: atom_id res chain seq x y z
N MET A 1 46.90 -58.66 -4.54
CA MET A 1 45.57 -58.43 -3.92
C MET A 1 45.25 -59.64 -3.06
N PRO A 2 44.81 -59.46 -1.80
CA PRO A 2 43.42 -59.10 -1.50
C PRO A 2 43.27 -57.86 -0.61
N LYS A 3 42.29 -57.00 -0.91
CA LYS A 3 41.93 -55.82 -0.11
C LYS A 3 40.90 -56.20 0.95
N SER A 4 41.31 -56.40 2.20
CA SER A 4 40.42 -56.48 3.36
C SER A 4 40.15 -55.08 3.90
N LYS A 5 38.86 -54.75 4.11
CA LYS A 5 38.41 -53.51 4.75
C LYS A 5 38.68 -53.58 6.26
N PRO A 6 39.26 -52.56 6.93
CA PRO A 6 39.35 -52.55 8.39
C PRO A 6 38.02 -52.10 9.00
N LYS A 7 37.60 -52.85 10.04
CA LYS A 7 36.51 -52.52 10.97
C LYS A 7 36.82 -51.25 11.77
N ASP A 8 35.91 -50.29 11.70
CA ASP A 8 35.13 -49.75 12.81
C ASP A 8 35.66 -49.85 14.26
N PHE A 9 35.73 -48.67 14.89
CA PHE A 9 35.77 -48.40 16.33
C PHE A 9 36.94 -48.95 17.16
N ALA A 10 38.09 -48.28 17.06
CA ALA A 10 39.02 -48.22 18.20
C ALA A 10 38.47 -47.26 19.26
N LYS A 11 37.74 -47.78 20.26
CA LYS A 11 37.46 -47.04 21.52
C LYS A 11 38.80 -46.71 22.20
N LYS A 12 39.20 -45.44 22.15
CA LYS A 12 40.31 -44.93 22.97
C LYS A 12 39.91 -45.05 24.45
N LYS A 13 40.69 -45.79 25.23
CA LYS A 13 40.55 -45.90 26.68
C LYS A 13 40.51 -44.50 27.31
N SER A 14 39.52 -44.21 28.16
CA SER A 14 39.47 -42.95 28.89
C SER A 14 40.60 -42.92 29.91
N VAL A 15 41.61 -42.10 29.66
CA VAL A 15 42.63 -41.77 30.67
C VAL A 15 42.06 -40.64 31.52
N ILE A 16 41.73 -40.96 32.77
CA ILE A 16 41.40 -39.98 33.80
C ILE A 16 42.66 -39.13 34.02
N GLY A 17 42.60 -37.82 33.69
CA GLY A 17 43.68 -36.87 33.95
C GLY A 17 44.11 -35.93 32.80
N GLN A 18 43.50 -35.96 31.62
CA GLN A 18 43.87 -35.00 30.55
C GLN A 18 43.05 -33.70 30.60
N LYS A 19 43.64 -32.64 31.17
CA LYS A 19 43.40 -31.27 30.69
C LYS A 19 43.91 -31.22 29.24
N ASN A 20 43.09 -30.69 28.34
CA ASN A 20 43.34 -30.48 26.89
C ASN A 20 42.85 -31.61 25.96
N ALA A 21 41.53 -31.75 25.83
CA ALA A 21 40.95 -32.19 24.57
C ALA A 21 41.04 -31.01 23.56
N PRO A 22 41.48 -31.22 22.31
CA PRO A 22 41.50 -30.15 21.33
C PRO A 22 40.06 -29.74 21.03
N LYS A 23 39.75 -28.45 21.26
CA LYS A 23 38.48 -27.86 20.85
C LYS A 23 38.30 -28.13 19.36
N SER A 24 37.30 -28.92 19.00
CA SER A 24 36.84 -28.99 17.62
C SER A 24 36.46 -27.58 17.20
N GLN A 25 37.28 -26.94 16.36
CA GLN A 25 36.94 -25.69 15.69
C GLN A 25 35.87 -25.99 14.63
N THR A 26 34.66 -26.27 15.08
CA THR A 26 33.45 -26.03 14.29
C THR A 26 33.15 -24.54 14.37
N PRO A 27 32.83 -23.85 13.27
CA PRO A 27 32.82 -22.39 13.23
C PRO A 27 31.69 -21.81 14.08
N ILE A 28 32.04 -21.30 15.27
CA ILE A 28 31.16 -20.56 16.22
C ILE A 28 30.72 -19.18 15.64
N VAL A 29 31.08 -18.87 14.40
CA VAL A 29 30.84 -17.55 13.78
C VAL A 29 29.37 -17.38 13.34
N LYS A 30 28.68 -18.45 12.92
CA LYS A 30 27.28 -18.34 12.43
C LYS A 30 26.27 -18.01 13.54
N SER A 31 26.49 -18.48 14.78
CA SER A 31 25.56 -18.27 15.90
C SER A 31 25.59 -16.83 16.45
N LYS A 32 26.78 -16.21 16.52
CA LYS A 32 26.91 -14.83 17.01
C LYS A 32 26.30 -13.81 16.04
N VAL A 33 26.49 -14.03 14.73
CA VAL A 33 25.89 -13.20 13.68
C VAL A 33 24.38 -13.35 13.65
N LEU A 34 23.83 -14.56 13.84
CA LEU A 34 22.38 -14.75 13.98
C LEU A 34 21.84 -14.00 15.21
N LYS A 35 22.44 -14.17 16.39
CA LYS A 35 21.99 -13.50 17.63
C LYS A 35 22.04 -11.98 17.54
N MET A 36 23.06 -11.42 16.89
CA MET A 36 23.13 -9.96 16.67
C MET A 36 22.09 -9.46 15.67
N ARG A 37 21.74 -10.26 14.65
CA ARG A 37 20.64 -9.95 13.73
C ARG A 37 19.30 -10.02 14.44
N ASP A 38 19.08 -11.04 15.27
CA ASP A 38 17.84 -11.21 16.03
C ASP A 38 17.65 -10.06 17.04
N GLN A 39 18.72 -9.61 17.69
CA GLN A 39 18.69 -8.41 18.56
C GLN A 39 18.37 -7.13 17.77
N ALA A 40 19.03 -6.91 16.63
CA ALA A 40 18.77 -5.73 15.80
C ALA A 40 17.32 -5.69 15.26
N ILE A 41 16.75 -6.85 14.93
CA ILE A 41 15.34 -6.96 14.51
C ILE A 41 14.39 -6.66 15.68
N ALA A 42 14.71 -7.12 16.89
CA ALA A 42 13.94 -6.82 18.09
C ALA A 42 13.98 -5.32 18.45
N ASP A 43 15.15 -4.69 18.34
CA ASP A 43 15.34 -3.26 18.63
C ASP A 43 14.54 -2.39 17.65
N VAL A 44 14.57 -2.70 16.35
CA VAL A 44 13.75 -2.01 15.33
C VAL A 44 12.26 -2.19 15.58
N SER A 45 11.83 -3.40 15.98
CA SER A 45 10.43 -3.67 16.27
C SER A 45 9.94 -2.88 17.49
N ASN A 46 10.78 -2.75 18.53
CA ASN A 46 10.48 -1.94 19.71
C ASN A 46 10.41 -0.45 19.38
N GLU A 47 11.35 0.07 18.58
CA GLU A 47 11.35 1.47 18.13
C GLU A 47 10.05 1.81 17.37
N ILE A 48 9.57 0.90 16.51
CA ILE A 48 8.31 1.09 15.79
C ILE A 48 7.11 1.07 16.73
N ILE A 49 7.09 0.17 17.72
CA ILE A 49 5.99 0.08 18.70
C ILE A 49 5.94 1.36 19.56
N GLU A 50 7.10 1.87 19.98
CA GLU A 50 7.17 3.13 20.71
C GLU A 50 6.72 4.31 19.85
N ALA A 51 7.16 4.37 18.59
CA ALA A 51 6.70 5.40 17.66
C ALA A 51 5.19 5.33 17.38
N LEU A 52 4.59 4.13 17.37
CA LEU A 52 3.13 3.95 17.24
C LEU A 52 2.37 4.49 18.45
N ARG A 53 2.99 4.54 19.63
CA ARG A 53 2.45 5.26 20.79
C ARG A 53 2.72 6.76 20.69
N GLY A 54 3.93 7.13 20.26
CA GLY A 54 4.38 8.52 20.13
C GLY A 54 3.57 9.34 19.13
N ILE A 55 3.11 8.74 18.03
CA ILE A 55 2.30 9.41 17.02
C ILE A 55 0.93 9.88 17.55
N GLN A 56 0.44 9.31 18.64
CA GLN A 56 -0.81 9.71 19.29
C GLN A 56 -0.61 10.83 20.32
N LEU A 57 0.64 11.21 20.61
CA LEU A 57 0.93 12.24 21.60
C LEU A 57 0.64 13.65 21.05
N PRO A 58 0.30 14.62 21.93
CA PRO A 58 0.01 15.99 21.52
C PRO A 58 1.21 16.74 20.95
N SER A 59 2.44 16.27 21.22
CA SER A 59 3.67 16.92 20.77
C SER A 59 3.85 16.83 19.25
N GLU A 60 3.80 17.98 18.58
CA GLU A 60 4.07 18.14 17.15
C GLU A 60 5.41 17.51 16.75
N LYS A 61 6.49 17.85 17.47
CA LYS A 61 7.84 17.32 17.24
C LYS A 61 7.88 15.80 17.32
N SER A 62 7.15 15.21 18.27
CA SER A 62 7.05 13.75 18.41
C SER A 62 6.34 13.13 17.21
N ARG A 63 5.17 13.66 16.81
CA ARG A 63 4.41 13.18 15.65
C ARG A 63 5.22 13.25 14.36
N VAL A 64 5.91 14.37 14.11
CA VAL A 64 6.78 14.54 12.93
C VAL A 64 7.92 13.51 12.91
N ASN A 65 8.58 13.27 14.05
CA ASN A 65 9.66 12.29 14.14
C ASN A 65 9.15 10.85 13.92
N CYS A 66 7.97 10.52 14.45
CA CYS A 66 7.33 9.23 14.24
C CYS A 66 6.98 9.02 12.77
N LEU A 67 6.39 10.02 12.10
CA LEU A 67 6.09 9.97 10.67
C LEU A 67 7.35 9.79 9.81
N LYS A 68 8.45 10.48 10.14
CA LYS A 68 9.74 10.31 9.47
C LYS A 68 10.32 8.91 9.66
N LEU A 69 10.21 8.33 10.86
CA LEU A 69 10.61 6.95 11.12
C LEU A 69 9.75 5.99 10.28
N PHE A 70 8.43 6.12 10.32
CA PHE A 70 7.49 5.31 9.56
C PHE A 70 7.74 5.37 8.06
N GLN A 71 8.08 6.55 7.54
CA GLN A 71 8.45 6.72 6.13
C GLN A 71 9.68 5.88 5.76
N ARG A 72 10.71 5.83 6.62
CA ARG A 72 11.90 4.98 6.41
C ARG A 72 11.53 3.49 6.47
N GLN A 73 10.70 3.12 7.43
CA GLN A 73 10.30 1.72 7.66
C GLN A 73 9.43 1.17 6.53
N ILE A 74 8.52 1.98 5.95
CA ILE A 74 7.73 1.58 4.78
C ILE A 74 8.59 1.33 3.55
N LYS A 75 9.71 2.05 3.36
CA LYS A 75 10.66 1.73 2.28
C LYS A 75 11.32 0.36 2.46
N LEU A 76 11.42 -0.12 3.70
CA LEU A 76 12.01 -1.41 4.08
C LEU A 76 10.93 -2.45 4.44
N TYR A 77 9.72 -2.33 3.92
CA TYR A 77 8.55 -3.11 4.35
C TYR A 77 8.73 -4.64 4.29
N ASN A 78 9.61 -5.16 3.44
CA ASN A 78 9.90 -6.60 3.34
C ASN A 78 10.41 -7.20 4.67
N ASN A 79 10.96 -6.36 5.55
CA ASN A 79 11.47 -6.77 6.86
C ASN A 79 10.44 -6.62 7.98
N LEU A 80 9.23 -6.15 7.68
CA LEU A 80 8.21 -5.84 8.66
C LEU A 80 7.05 -6.83 8.57
N HIS A 81 6.52 -7.19 9.74
CA HIS A 81 5.30 -7.97 9.79
C HIS A 81 4.11 -7.18 9.18
N PRO A 82 3.23 -7.80 8.38
CA PRO A 82 2.09 -7.10 7.76
C PRO A 82 1.18 -6.34 8.74
N THR A 83 1.05 -6.85 9.97
CA THR A 83 0.30 -6.17 11.05
C THR A 83 0.95 -4.84 11.45
N ILE A 84 2.28 -4.75 11.45
CA ILE A 84 3.00 -3.52 11.77
C ILE A 84 2.79 -2.49 10.64
N ILE A 85 2.93 -2.93 9.38
CA ILE A 85 2.65 -2.09 8.20
C ILE A 85 1.23 -1.53 8.27
N THR A 86 0.26 -2.37 8.61
CA THR A 86 -1.14 -1.97 8.80
C THR A 86 -1.30 -0.88 9.86
N LYS A 87 -0.67 -1.04 11.03
CA LYS A 87 -0.72 -0.04 12.11
C LYS A 87 -0.07 1.28 11.70
N ILE A 88 1.08 1.21 11.02
CA ILE A 88 1.78 2.39 10.51
C ILE A 88 0.89 3.18 9.55
N ILE A 89 0.31 2.51 8.55
CA ILE A 89 -0.56 3.16 7.56
C ILE A 89 -1.78 3.79 8.24
N SER A 90 -2.47 3.01 9.08
CA SER A 90 -3.70 3.43 9.75
C SER A 90 -3.49 4.62 10.70
N SER A 91 -2.30 4.72 11.30
CA SER A 91 -1.96 5.82 12.21
C SER A 91 -1.44 7.06 11.48
N SER A 92 -0.95 6.92 10.24
CA SER A 92 -0.30 8.01 9.52
C SER A 92 -1.22 8.74 8.56
N PHE A 93 -2.14 8.04 7.89
CA PHE A 93 -3.04 8.65 6.90
C PHE A 93 -3.93 9.75 7.50
N PRO A 94 -4.53 9.60 8.69
CA PRO A 94 -5.37 10.66 9.27
C PRO A 94 -4.63 11.98 9.48
N LEU A 95 -3.31 11.94 9.68
CA LEU A 95 -2.50 13.11 9.96
C LEU A 95 -2.28 14.03 8.76
N ILE A 96 -2.72 13.67 7.54
CA ILE A 96 -2.72 14.62 6.42
C ILE A 96 -3.67 15.81 6.66
N THR A 97 -4.61 15.66 7.60
CA THR A 97 -5.53 16.72 8.05
C THR A 97 -5.21 17.24 9.46
N ASP A 98 -4.03 16.92 10.02
CA ASP A 98 -3.60 17.43 11.33
C ASP A 98 -3.62 18.96 11.35
N LEU A 99 -3.89 19.58 12.50
CA LEU A 99 -3.92 21.05 12.62
C LEU A 99 -2.53 21.67 12.43
N SER A 100 -1.46 20.92 12.72
CA SER A 100 -0.08 21.35 12.48
C SER A 100 0.32 21.21 11.01
N PRO A 101 0.76 22.29 10.34
CA PRO A 101 1.31 22.22 8.98
C PRO A 101 2.55 21.32 8.87
N LEU A 102 3.39 21.27 9.91
CA LEU A 102 4.60 20.44 9.92
C LEU A 102 4.26 18.95 9.99
N VAL A 103 3.22 18.60 10.74
CA VAL A 103 2.72 17.21 10.79
C VAL A 103 2.07 16.84 9.47
N ARG A 104 1.25 17.72 8.88
CA ARG A 104 0.64 17.49 7.56
C ARG A 104 1.68 17.25 6.48
N ASP A 105 2.70 18.10 6.38
CA ASP A 105 3.80 17.93 5.41
C ASP A 105 4.50 16.56 5.59
N ALA A 106 4.81 16.18 6.83
CA ALA A 106 5.41 14.88 7.12
C ALA A 106 4.48 13.71 6.75
N ALA A 107 3.17 13.83 7.02
CA ALA A 107 2.17 12.82 6.70
C ALA A 107 1.97 12.69 5.17
N MET A 108 1.89 13.80 4.45
CA MET A 108 1.81 13.82 2.99
C MET A 108 3.06 13.17 2.36
N LYS A 109 4.27 13.48 2.86
CA LYS A 109 5.51 12.82 2.42
C LYS A 109 5.49 11.30 2.68
N PHE A 110 4.94 10.90 3.83
CA PHE A 110 4.72 9.48 4.13
C PHE A 110 3.78 8.84 3.10
N VAL A 111 2.63 9.45 2.81
CA VAL A 111 1.65 8.92 1.84
C VAL A 111 2.26 8.84 0.43
N LEU A 112 2.99 9.85 -0.03
CA LEU A 112 3.68 9.78 -1.33
C LEU A 112 4.68 8.61 -1.38
N THR A 113 5.40 8.38 -0.28
CA THR A 113 6.32 7.23 -0.17
C THR A 113 5.56 5.90 -0.21
N TYR A 114 4.43 5.81 0.47
CA TYR A 114 3.55 4.65 0.41
C TYR A 114 3.07 4.38 -1.03
N ILE A 115 2.67 5.43 -1.75
CA ILE A 115 2.26 5.34 -3.16
C ILE A 115 3.40 4.84 -4.04
N ASP A 116 4.61 5.38 -3.86
CA ASP A 116 5.78 4.95 -4.63
C ASP A 116 6.10 3.47 -4.41
N VAL A 117 5.95 2.97 -3.17
CA VAL A 117 6.26 1.58 -2.81
C VAL A 117 5.16 0.61 -3.25
N PHE A 118 3.88 0.98 -3.13
CA PHE A 118 2.75 0.05 -3.27
C PHE A 118 1.80 0.33 -4.45
N GLY A 119 1.87 1.53 -5.05
CA GLY A 119 0.91 2.02 -6.07
C GLY A 119 1.08 1.38 -7.45
N THR A 120 2.32 1.07 -7.85
CA THR A 120 2.62 0.54 -9.19
C THR A 120 2.23 -0.93 -9.39
N LYS A 121 1.99 -1.67 -8.30
CA LYS A 121 1.73 -3.13 -8.35
C LYS A 121 0.30 -3.53 -8.05
N GLY A 122 -0.63 -2.57 -7.87
CA GLY A 122 -2.01 -2.87 -7.48
C GLY A 122 -2.09 -3.82 -6.28
N THR A 123 -1.17 -3.65 -5.33
CA THR A 123 -0.93 -4.59 -4.24
C THR A 123 -2.18 -4.78 -3.37
N LYS A 124 -2.28 -5.91 -2.66
CA LYS A 124 -3.35 -6.10 -1.66
C LYS A 124 -3.41 -4.93 -0.66
N LEU A 125 -2.27 -4.31 -0.35
CA LEU A 125 -2.19 -3.16 0.55
C LEU A 125 -2.75 -1.88 -0.10
N SER A 126 -2.46 -1.60 -1.37
CA SER A 126 -3.02 -0.43 -2.07
C SER A 126 -4.54 -0.51 -2.17
N ARG A 127 -5.09 -1.70 -2.45
CA ARG A 127 -6.54 -1.94 -2.45
C ARG A 127 -7.18 -1.85 -1.06
N LYS A 128 -6.47 -2.32 -0.03
CA LYS A 128 -7.01 -2.33 1.34
C LYS A 128 -7.13 -0.93 1.93
N TYR A 129 -6.19 -0.04 1.61
CA TYR A 129 -6.11 1.30 2.19
C TYR A 129 -6.48 2.43 1.23
N SER A 130 -6.94 2.11 0.01
CA SER A 130 -7.50 3.10 -0.92
C SER A 130 -8.66 3.85 -0.29
N ASP A 131 -9.55 3.14 0.39
CA ASP A 131 -10.74 3.70 1.04
C ASP A 131 -10.36 4.63 2.19
N LEU A 132 -9.35 4.23 2.98
CA LEU A 132 -8.83 5.06 4.06
C LEU A 132 -8.21 6.34 3.49
N LEU A 133 -7.35 6.24 2.47
CA LEU A 133 -6.73 7.40 1.84
C LEU A 133 -7.80 8.32 1.25
N PHE A 134 -8.74 7.78 0.49
CA PHE A 134 -9.85 8.52 -0.09
C PHE A 134 -10.65 9.28 0.98
N THR A 135 -11.02 8.61 2.07
CA THR A 135 -11.76 9.23 3.19
C THR A 135 -10.99 10.44 3.75
N GLN A 136 -9.67 10.34 3.90
CA GLN A 136 -8.88 11.47 4.41
C GLN A 136 -8.76 12.63 3.40
N LEU A 137 -8.72 12.33 2.09
CA LEU A 137 -8.74 13.35 1.04
C LEU A 137 -10.09 14.07 0.98
N GLU A 138 -11.19 13.33 1.08
CA GLU A 138 -12.55 13.88 1.11
C GLU A 138 -12.77 14.77 2.35
N LEU A 139 -12.37 14.29 3.53
CA LEU A 139 -12.41 15.08 4.76
C LEU A 139 -11.53 16.33 4.67
N GLY A 140 -10.35 16.21 4.05
CA GLY A 140 -9.44 17.32 3.83
C GLY A 140 -10.01 18.41 2.91
N LEU A 141 -10.67 18.03 1.82
CA LEU A 141 -11.35 18.96 0.90
C LEU A 141 -12.56 19.65 1.53
N SER A 142 -13.21 18.98 2.49
CA SER A 142 -14.38 19.50 3.21
C SER A 142 -14.02 20.15 4.55
N HIS A 143 -12.73 20.27 4.86
CA HIS A 143 -12.26 20.73 6.16
C HIS A 143 -12.72 22.17 6.44
N SER A 144 -12.93 22.55 7.70
CA SER A 144 -13.41 23.90 8.06
C SER A 144 -12.38 25.00 7.75
N TRP A 145 -11.09 24.69 7.90
CA TRP A 145 -9.98 25.61 7.63
C TRP A 145 -9.55 25.59 6.16
N SER A 146 -9.53 26.76 5.52
CA SER A 146 -9.12 26.90 4.11
C SER A 146 -7.68 26.48 3.87
N SER A 147 -6.76 26.76 4.80
CA SER A 147 -5.35 26.35 4.68
C SER A 147 -5.19 24.83 4.49
N ILE A 148 -5.96 24.03 5.24
CA ILE A 148 -5.94 22.57 5.11
C ILE A 148 -6.55 22.15 3.78
N ARG A 149 -7.69 22.74 3.36
CA ARG A 149 -8.31 22.42 2.07
C ARG A 149 -7.36 22.67 0.90
N VAL A 150 -6.68 23.81 0.90
CA VAL A 150 -5.69 24.20 -0.12
C VAL A 150 -4.53 23.22 -0.17
N GLU A 151 -3.95 22.89 0.98
CA GLU A 151 -2.84 21.93 1.06
C GLU A 151 -3.27 20.53 0.59
N ILE A 152 -4.48 20.10 0.94
CA ILE A 152 -5.04 18.82 0.48
C ILE A 152 -5.27 18.81 -1.02
N LEU A 153 -5.75 19.91 -1.61
CA LEU A 153 -5.93 19.99 -3.04
C LEU A 153 -4.58 19.93 -3.80
N GLN A 154 -3.58 20.67 -3.34
CA GLN A 154 -2.22 20.58 -3.87
C GLN A 154 -1.62 19.18 -3.68
N PHE A 155 -1.99 18.52 -2.58
CA PHE A 155 -1.58 17.15 -2.32
C PHE A 155 -2.25 16.15 -3.28
N ILE A 156 -3.55 16.31 -3.57
CA ILE A 156 -4.28 15.52 -4.57
C ILE A 156 -3.60 15.66 -5.93
N GLU A 157 -3.25 16.87 -6.35
CA GLU A 157 -2.52 17.11 -7.60
C GLU A 157 -1.23 16.27 -7.67
N LYS A 158 -0.45 16.24 -6.58
CA LYS A 158 0.77 15.42 -6.46
C LYS A 158 0.49 13.91 -6.48
N VAL A 159 -0.63 13.47 -5.90
CA VAL A 159 -1.04 12.05 -5.95
C VAL A 159 -1.39 11.66 -7.38
N LEU A 160 -2.12 12.51 -8.11
CA LEU A 160 -2.53 12.25 -9.49
C LEU A 160 -1.32 12.15 -10.44
N THR A 161 -0.24 12.89 -10.21
CA THR A 161 0.99 12.77 -11.02
C THR A 161 1.76 11.46 -10.78
N LYS A 162 1.62 10.84 -9.61
CA LYS A 162 2.28 9.55 -9.28
C LYS A 162 1.50 8.32 -9.76
N GLY A 163 0.23 8.48 -10.11
CA GLY A 163 -0.59 7.42 -10.71
C GLY A 163 -1.93 7.24 -10.03
N ILE A 164 -2.98 7.22 -10.83
CA ILE A 164 -4.39 7.17 -10.41
C ILE A 164 -4.80 5.81 -9.83
N THR A 165 -4.06 4.75 -10.19
CA THR A 165 -4.30 3.35 -9.77
C THR A 165 -4.26 3.13 -8.26
N VAL A 166 -3.69 4.08 -7.50
CA VAL A 166 -3.67 4.08 -6.03
C VAL A 166 -5.06 4.20 -5.42
N LEU A 167 -5.97 4.92 -6.08
CA LEU A 167 -7.30 5.22 -5.56
C LEU A 167 -8.30 4.07 -5.79
N TYR A 168 -7.92 3.02 -6.52
CA TYR A 168 -8.65 1.76 -6.69
C TYR A 168 -10.19 1.88 -6.70
N ASN A 169 -10.75 2.36 -7.81
CA ASN A 169 -12.19 2.58 -8.03
C ASN A 169 -12.83 3.69 -7.19
N LYS A 170 -12.04 4.56 -6.53
CA LYS A 170 -12.50 5.80 -5.89
C LYS A 170 -12.33 7.04 -6.76
N GLU A 171 -11.89 6.89 -8.01
CA GLU A 171 -11.70 8.00 -8.94
C GLU A 171 -12.99 8.81 -9.12
N GLU A 172 -14.13 8.14 -9.29
CA GLU A 172 -15.43 8.80 -9.46
C GLU A 172 -15.87 9.57 -8.22
N SER A 173 -15.69 8.98 -7.04
CA SER A 173 -15.96 9.66 -5.77
C SER A 173 -15.06 10.88 -5.59
N LEU A 174 -13.77 10.79 -5.94
CA LEU A 174 -12.83 11.91 -5.85
C LEU A 174 -13.14 13.00 -6.88
N MET A 175 -13.53 12.64 -8.11
CA MET A 175 -14.02 13.57 -9.11
C MET A 175 -15.20 14.39 -8.57
N ASN A 176 -16.18 13.73 -7.96
CA ASN A 176 -17.33 14.40 -7.36
C ASN A 176 -16.93 15.35 -6.21
N CYS A 177 -15.94 14.98 -5.38
CA CYS A 177 -15.43 15.85 -4.32
C CYS A 177 -14.74 17.10 -4.89
N LEU A 178 -13.93 16.95 -5.95
CA LEU A 178 -13.24 18.06 -6.61
C LEU A 178 -14.23 19.01 -7.27
N LEU A 179 -15.26 18.47 -7.93
CA LEU A 179 -16.32 19.29 -8.53
C LEU A 179 -17.07 20.09 -7.46
N LYS A 180 -17.51 19.42 -6.38
CA LYS A 180 -18.15 20.09 -5.23
C LYS A 180 -17.26 21.16 -4.61
N TYR A 181 -15.96 20.92 -4.46
CA TYR A 181 -15.02 21.93 -3.98
C TYR A 181 -15.01 23.14 -4.91
N SER A 182 -14.91 22.93 -6.22
CA SER A 182 -14.88 24.01 -7.21
C SER A 182 -16.18 24.84 -7.27
N GLU A 183 -17.34 24.21 -7.05
CA GLU A 183 -18.64 24.87 -6.97
C GLU A 183 -18.77 25.70 -5.68
N ASN A 184 -18.23 25.20 -4.58
CA ASN A 184 -18.26 25.87 -3.27
C ASN A 184 -17.13 26.90 -3.07
N ALA A 185 -16.19 27.01 -4.01
CA ALA A 185 -15.00 27.85 -3.90
C ALA A 185 -15.31 29.36 -3.76
N LEU A 186 -16.53 29.80 -4.06
CA LEU A 186 -16.99 31.17 -3.85
C LEU A 186 -17.14 31.54 -2.36
N LYS A 187 -17.09 30.58 -1.44
CA LYS A 187 -17.25 30.80 0.01
C LYS A 187 -16.05 31.47 0.67
N SER A 188 -14.85 31.40 0.09
CA SER A 188 -13.68 32.11 0.61
C SER A 188 -12.70 32.51 -0.49
N VAL A 189 -11.97 33.61 -0.30
CA VAL A 189 -10.97 34.10 -1.26
C VAL A 189 -9.89 33.04 -1.53
N THR A 190 -9.48 32.30 -0.50
CA THR A 190 -8.44 31.27 -0.61
C THR A 190 -8.92 30.06 -1.42
N ASP A 191 -10.18 29.65 -1.26
CA ASP A 191 -10.71 28.55 -2.06
C ASP A 191 -10.92 29.00 -3.52
N PHE A 192 -11.36 30.25 -3.72
CA PHE A 192 -11.56 30.83 -5.06
C PHE A 192 -10.29 30.79 -5.90
N THR A 193 -9.13 31.14 -5.31
CA THR A 193 -7.83 31.07 -6.00
C THR A 193 -7.43 29.65 -6.43
N MET A 194 -8.02 28.64 -5.81
CA MET A 194 -7.73 27.23 -6.07
C MET A 194 -8.82 26.53 -6.90
N LYS A 195 -9.86 27.25 -7.32
CA LYS A 195 -10.96 26.70 -8.11
C LYS A 195 -10.48 26.05 -9.41
N ASP A 196 -9.61 26.75 -10.14
CA ASP A 196 -9.12 26.29 -11.43
C ASP A 196 -8.24 25.05 -11.29
N VAL A 197 -7.44 24.99 -10.21
CA VAL A 197 -6.63 23.79 -9.86
C VAL A 197 -7.53 22.59 -9.58
N ALA A 198 -8.64 22.79 -8.87
CA ALA A 198 -9.61 21.72 -8.61
C ALA A 198 -10.28 21.22 -9.89
N LEU A 199 -10.65 22.12 -10.80
CA LEU A 199 -11.21 21.76 -12.10
C LEU A 199 -10.18 21.04 -12.99
N GLU A 200 -8.91 21.47 -12.96
CA GLU A 200 -7.84 20.79 -13.68
C GLU A 200 -7.64 19.35 -13.16
N CYS A 201 -7.58 19.19 -11.83
CA CYS A 201 -7.48 17.87 -11.21
C CYS A 201 -8.66 16.97 -11.58
N TYR A 202 -9.88 17.51 -11.57
CA TYR A 202 -11.09 16.81 -12.00
C TYR A 202 -10.98 16.33 -13.45
N ASN A 203 -10.62 17.23 -14.37
CA ASN A 203 -10.53 16.91 -15.80
C ASN A 203 -9.43 15.86 -16.08
N ARG A 204 -8.27 15.98 -15.41
CA ARG A 204 -7.17 15.01 -15.52
C ARG A 204 -7.59 13.63 -15.02
N LEU A 205 -8.28 13.58 -13.88
CA LEU A 205 -8.79 12.34 -13.31
C LEU A 205 -9.86 11.71 -14.21
N LYS A 206 -10.78 12.52 -14.75
CA LYS A 206 -11.82 12.09 -15.69
C LYS A 206 -11.22 11.47 -16.95
N ALA A 207 -10.30 12.18 -17.61
CA ALA A 207 -9.68 11.69 -18.84
C ALA A 207 -8.94 10.36 -18.62
N ALA A 208 -8.22 10.23 -17.50
CA ALA A 208 -7.51 8.99 -17.18
C ALA A 208 -8.45 7.85 -16.80
N TYR A 209 -9.54 8.13 -16.09
CA TYR A 209 -10.57 7.15 -15.76
C TYR A 209 -11.29 6.63 -17.01
N GLU A 210 -11.69 7.52 -17.91
CA GLU A 210 -12.31 7.18 -19.19
C GLU A 210 -11.36 6.36 -20.06
N LYS A 211 -10.08 6.75 -20.13
CA LYS A 211 -9.04 5.98 -20.82
C LYS A 211 -8.92 4.56 -20.25
N ARG A 212 -8.85 4.40 -18.93
CA ARG A 212 -8.81 3.07 -18.28
C ARG A 212 -10.06 2.25 -18.59
N LYS A 213 -11.25 2.85 -18.53
CA LYS A 213 -12.50 2.15 -18.89
C LYS A 213 -12.51 1.67 -20.34
N LEU A 214 -11.98 2.47 -21.27
CA LEU A 214 -11.83 2.08 -22.67
C LEU A 214 -10.81 0.95 -22.83
N GLU A 215 -9.65 1.03 -22.17
CA GLU A 215 -8.63 -0.04 -22.17
C GLU A 215 -9.15 -1.34 -21.54
N GLU A 216 -9.90 -1.24 -20.43
CA GLU A 216 -10.59 -2.38 -19.79
C GLU A 216 -11.66 -2.96 -20.72
N PHE A 217 -12.43 -2.13 -21.41
CA PHE A 217 -13.41 -2.56 -22.39
C PHE A 217 -12.77 -3.25 -23.60
N GLU A 218 -11.65 -2.73 -24.12
CA GLU A 218 -10.92 -3.30 -25.26
C GLU A 218 -10.20 -4.60 -24.89
N SER A 219 -9.58 -4.67 -23.72
CA SER A 219 -8.94 -5.91 -23.22
C SER A 219 -9.97 -6.96 -22.81
N SER A 220 -11.15 -6.52 -22.35
CA SER A 220 -12.31 -7.37 -22.10
C SER A 220 -13.18 -7.56 -23.34
N LYS A 221 -12.71 -7.22 -24.56
CA LYS A 221 -13.32 -7.75 -25.80
C LYS A 221 -13.19 -9.26 -25.75
N ILE A 222 -14.25 -9.84 -25.20
CA ILE A 222 -14.51 -11.25 -25.03
C ILE A 222 -14.08 -11.95 -26.32
N LYS A 223 -13.34 -13.05 -26.21
CA LYS A 223 -13.19 -14.01 -27.31
C LYS A 223 -14.60 -14.37 -27.77
N THR A 224 -15.06 -13.82 -28.87
CA THR A 224 -16.26 -14.29 -29.56
C THR A 224 -15.97 -15.74 -29.93
N VAL A 225 -16.50 -16.66 -29.13
CA VAL A 225 -16.56 -18.07 -29.52
C VAL A 225 -17.75 -18.13 -30.46
N GLU A 226 -17.50 -18.30 -31.76
CA GLU A 226 -18.55 -18.71 -32.68
C GLU A 226 -19.05 -20.09 -32.23
N MET A 227 -20.16 -20.10 -31.49
CA MET A 227 -20.90 -21.33 -31.19
C MET A 227 -21.91 -21.55 -32.32
N LYS A 228 -21.75 -22.65 -33.07
CA LYS A 228 -22.78 -23.16 -33.96
C LYS A 228 -23.74 -24.00 -33.11
N PHE A 229 -24.99 -23.58 -33.04
CA PHE A 229 -26.05 -24.35 -32.38
C PHE A 229 -26.71 -25.28 -33.39
N GLU A 230 -26.99 -26.52 -32.98
CA GLU A 230 -27.82 -27.45 -33.75
C GLU A 230 -29.30 -27.13 -33.53
N GLU A 231 -30.16 -27.44 -34.51
CA GLU A 231 -31.60 -27.23 -34.39
C GLU A 231 -32.16 -27.95 -33.14
N LYS A 232 -33.00 -27.24 -32.36
CA LYS A 232 -33.71 -27.70 -31.15
C LYS A 232 -32.90 -27.77 -29.83
N GLN A 233 -31.72 -27.16 -29.75
CA GLN A 233 -31.03 -27.00 -28.47
C GLN A 233 -31.53 -25.78 -27.68
N TRP A 234 -31.80 -25.96 -26.38
CA TRP A 234 -32.13 -24.87 -25.45
C TRP A 234 -30.86 -24.25 -24.89
N CYS A 235 -30.75 -22.92 -24.99
CA CYS A 235 -29.68 -22.15 -24.38
C CYS A 235 -30.26 -21.26 -23.28
N GLY A 236 -29.81 -21.44 -22.05
CA GLY A 236 -30.15 -20.59 -20.91
C GLY A 236 -28.92 -19.85 -20.40
N VAL A 237 -29.09 -18.57 -20.09
CA VAL A 237 -28.08 -17.78 -19.37
C VAL A 237 -28.28 -18.03 -17.88
N VAL A 238 -27.29 -18.62 -17.21
CA VAL A 238 -27.26 -18.70 -15.74
C VAL A 238 -26.52 -17.47 -15.23
N PHE A 239 -27.23 -16.57 -14.55
CA PHE A 239 -26.61 -15.50 -13.79
C PHE A 239 -26.23 -16.08 -12.42
N ASP A 240 -24.93 -16.17 -12.15
CA ASP A 240 -24.42 -16.48 -10.82
C ASP A 240 -24.10 -15.15 -10.11
N ASP A 241 -24.79 -14.87 -8.99
CA ASP A 241 -24.76 -13.59 -8.27
C ASP A 241 -23.38 -13.22 -7.66
N ILE A 242 -22.34 -14.02 -7.90
CA ILE A 242 -21.04 -13.91 -7.22
C ILE A 242 -19.90 -13.50 -8.18
N THR A 243 -20.09 -13.56 -9.49
CA THR A 243 -19.03 -13.21 -10.47
C THR A 243 -19.58 -12.35 -11.60
N PHE A 244 -19.06 -11.12 -11.70
CA PHE A 244 -19.33 -10.21 -12.81
C PHE A 244 -18.63 -10.72 -14.09
N ASN A 245 -19.17 -11.77 -14.70
CA ASN A 245 -18.84 -12.21 -16.06
C ASN A 245 -20.04 -11.86 -16.95
N ARG A 246 -19.88 -10.85 -17.80
CA ARG A 246 -20.85 -10.47 -18.83
C ARG A 246 -20.69 -11.42 -20.03
N THR A 247 -21.76 -12.13 -20.38
CA THR A 247 -21.88 -12.89 -21.64
C THR A 247 -22.98 -12.26 -22.51
N PHE A 248 -22.74 -12.25 -23.82
CA PHE A 248 -23.27 -11.38 -24.87
C PHE A 248 -24.79 -11.25 -25.08
N VAL A 249 -25.16 -10.11 -25.66
CA VAL A 249 -26.42 -9.85 -26.38
C VAL A 249 -26.21 -10.20 -27.86
N ASN A 250 -27.02 -11.08 -28.42
CA ASN A 250 -27.34 -11.10 -29.84
C ASN A 250 -28.82 -10.71 -29.94
N GLU A 251 -29.11 -9.60 -30.62
CA GLU A 251 -30.47 -9.25 -31.01
C GLU A 251 -31.05 -10.36 -31.90
N TRP A 252 -32.33 -10.65 -31.69
CA TRP A 252 -33.13 -11.41 -32.64
C TRP A 252 -33.15 -10.66 -33.97
N VAL A 253 -32.59 -11.27 -35.01
CA VAL A 253 -32.93 -10.91 -36.40
C VAL A 253 -34.18 -11.73 -36.74
N PHE A 254 -35.31 -11.04 -36.86
CA PHE A 254 -36.50 -11.57 -37.55
C PHE A 254 -36.29 -11.52 -39.06
#